data_AF-A0AA97A843-F1
#
_entry.id   AF-A0AA97A843-F1
#
_cell.length_a   1.000
_cell.length_b   1.000
_cell.length_c   1.000
_cell.angle_alpha   90.00
_cell.angle_beta   90.00
_cell.angle_gamma   90.00
#
_symmetry.space_group_name_H-M   'P 1'
#
loop_
_entity.id
_entity.type
_entity.pdbx_description
1 polymer ?
#
loop_
_entity_poly.entity_id
_entity_poly.type
_entity_poly.pdbx_seq_one_letter_code
_entity_poly.pdbx_strand_id
1 'polypeptide(L)'
;MFRFIVLLCLPFLMWAAQQNQGENIWVKVGQIYGIEPRLLYSIAKVESDLDRYVVAFTASKMTPKQAQDLSTFLKQRGIESKQYSQVIAIKSKNKYEASHVVHFLYTNNYPRFDMGIMQINSIHKPLLDKANISFYDLFDPKINIQVGAYILATCFAKHKNNKDAINAYNGKINDNPYSAKVFAEFKKLYSSYQKDKTKLYYRDPS
;
A
#
# COMPACT_ATOMS: atom_id res chain seq x y z
N MET A 1 3.17 -10.81 -77.13
CA MET A 1 3.45 -9.65 -76.25
C MET A 1 2.86 -9.96 -74.89
N PHE A 2 3.70 -10.34 -73.93
CA PHE A 2 3.27 -10.79 -72.60
C PHE A 2 2.78 -9.59 -71.76
N ARG A 3 1.53 -9.65 -71.29
CA ARG A 3 0.96 -8.71 -70.31
C ARG A 3 1.42 -9.11 -68.91
N PHE A 4 2.34 -8.34 -68.34
CA PHE A 4 2.67 -8.44 -66.91
C PHE A 4 1.57 -7.74 -66.09
N ILE A 5 0.83 -8.53 -65.29
CA ILE A 5 0.00 -8.03 -64.20
C ILE A 5 0.93 -7.90 -63.00
N VAL A 6 1.23 -6.67 -62.58
CA VAL A 6 1.93 -6.41 -61.32
C VAL A 6 0.90 -6.41 -60.21
N LEU A 7 0.79 -7.52 -59.48
CA LEU A 7 0.08 -7.55 -58.19
C LEU A 7 0.95 -6.82 -57.15
N LEU A 8 0.56 -5.59 -56.80
CA LEU A 8 1.09 -4.86 -55.65
C LEU A 8 0.58 -5.50 -54.36
N CYS A 9 1.31 -6.49 -53.84
CA CYS A 9 1.13 -6.96 -52.47
C CYS A 9 1.66 -5.89 -51.51
N LEU A 10 0.78 -5.01 -51.03
CA LEU A 10 1.04 -4.17 -49.86
C LEU A 10 1.37 -5.07 -48.67
N PRO A 11 2.55 -4.94 -48.02
CA PRO A 11 2.79 -5.65 -46.78
C PRO A 11 1.89 -5.03 -45.72
N PHE A 12 0.87 -5.78 -45.32
CA PHE A 12 0.09 -5.51 -44.12
C PHE A 12 1.07 -5.61 -42.93
N LEU A 13 1.68 -4.47 -42.56
CA LEU A 13 2.34 -4.31 -41.28
C LEU A 13 1.24 -4.40 -40.21
N MET A 14 0.95 -5.64 -39.82
CA MET A 14 0.20 -5.96 -38.62
C MET A 14 1.02 -5.42 -37.46
N TRP A 15 0.76 -4.17 -37.09
CA TRP A 15 1.10 -3.70 -35.77
C TRP A 15 0.26 -4.55 -34.82
N ALA A 16 0.83 -5.64 -34.35
CA ALA A 16 0.27 -6.36 -33.23
C ALA A 16 0.18 -5.33 -32.11
N ALA A 17 -1.02 -4.83 -31.84
CA ALA A 17 -1.30 -4.10 -30.61
C ALA A 17 -0.93 -5.08 -29.50
N GLN A 18 0.25 -4.89 -28.93
CA GLN A 18 0.72 -5.72 -27.85
C GLN A 18 -0.29 -5.52 -26.72
N GLN A 19 -1.11 -6.55 -26.52
CA GLN A 19 -2.09 -6.60 -25.44
C GLN A 19 -1.32 -6.28 -24.16
N ASN A 20 -1.54 -5.08 -23.62
CA ASN A 20 -0.94 -4.67 -22.35
C ASN A 20 -1.60 -5.55 -21.29
N GLN A 21 -0.97 -6.69 -21.00
CA GLN A 21 -1.11 -7.41 -19.75
C GLN A 21 -1.09 -6.35 -18.65
N GLY A 22 -2.18 -6.23 -17.89
CA GLY A 22 -2.44 -5.07 -17.02
C GLY A 22 -1.19 -4.64 -16.25
N GLU A 23 -0.76 -3.40 -16.45
CA GLU A 23 0.47 -2.87 -15.88
C GLU A 23 0.49 -3.06 -14.36
N ASN A 24 1.58 -3.63 -13.84
CA ASN A 24 1.78 -3.88 -12.42
C ASN A 24 1.55 -2.61 -11.59
N ILE A 25 0.70 -2.68 -10.55
CA ILE A 25 0.29 -1.48 -9.80
C ILE A 25 1.46 -0.69 -9.20
N TRP A 26 2.52 -1.36 -8.75
CA TRP A 26 3.70 -0.70 -8.19
C TRP A 26 4.44 0.12 -9.24
N VAL A 27 4.54 -0.42 -10.47
CA VAL A 27 5.16 0.27 -11.61
C VAL A 27 4.32 1.47 -12.02
N LYS A 28 3.02 1.26 -12.21
CA LYS A 28 2.08 2.32 -12.60
C LYS A 28 2.08 3.47 -11.59
N VAL A 29 1.91 3.17 -10.31
CA VAL A 29 1.87 4.19 -9.25
C VAL A 29 3.24 4.84 -9.07
N GLY A 30 4.31 4.07 -9.18
CA GLY A 30 5.67 4.60 -9.14
C GLY A 30 5.93 5.64 -10.24
N GLN A 31 5.50 5.37 -11.48
CA GLN A 31 5.60 6.33 -12.58
C GLN A 31 4.78 7.61 -12.32
N ILE A 32 3.54 7.48 -11.82
CA ILE A 32 2.65 8.63 -11.55
C ILE A 32 3.28 9.60 -10.54
N TYR A 33 3.86 9.07 -9.46
CA TYR A 33 4.38 9.89 -8.37
C TYR A 33 5.90 10.13 -8.43
N GLY A 34 6.59 9.60 -9.45
CA GLY A 34 8.05 9.65 -9.55
C GLY A 34 8.74 8.88 -8.43
N ILE A 35 8.12 7.80 -7.94
CA ILE A 35 8.64 6.97 -6.84
C ILE A 35 9.09 5.63 -7.41
N GLU A 36 10.25 5.16 -6.97
CA GLU A 36 10.79 3.88 -7.41
C GLU A 36 9.84 2.71 -6.96
N PRO A 37 9.40 1.82 -7.87
CA PRO A 37 8.41 0.78 -7.53
C PRO A 37 8.82 -0.21 -6.43
N ARG A 38 10.10 -0.61 -6.36
CA ARG A 38 10.64 -1.44 -5.26
C ARG A 38 10.61 -0.68 -3.95
N LEU A 39 10.77 0.65 -3.93
CA LEU A 39 10.62 1.44 -2.71
C LEU A 39 9.18 1.38 -2.18
N LEU A 40 8.19 1.57 -3.06
CA LEU A 40 6.77 1.43 -2.67
C LEU A 40 6.48 0.03 -2.10
N TYR A 41 6.95 -1.01 -2.78
CA TYR A 41 6.77 -2.38 -2.31
C TYR A 41 7.50 -2.64 -0.98
N SER A 42 8.71 -2.09 -0.79
CA SER A 42 9.48 -2.24 0.45
C SER A 42 8.78 -1.58 1.63
N ILE A 43 8.18 -0.41 1.42
CA ILE A 43 7.33 0.26 2.40
C ILE A 43 6.14 -0.63 2.74
N ALA A 44 5.38 -1.11 1.76
CA ALA A 44 4.26 -2.01 1.99
C ALA A 44 4.65 -3.28 2.77
N LYS A 45 5.84 -3.84 2.48
CA LYS A 45 6.38 -5.01 3.18
C LYS A 45 6.70 -4.70 4.65
N VAL A 46 7.28 -3.54 4.93
CA VAL A 46 7.57 -3.11 6.31
C VAL A 46 6.30 -2.75 7.08
N GLU A 47 5.33 -2.11 6.42
CA GLU A 47 4.10 -1.63 7.02
C GLU A 47 3.15 -2.77 7.42
N SER A 48 2.91 -3.71 6.52
CA SER A 48 1.85 -4.71 6.70
C SER A 48 2.27 -6.14 6.39
N ASP A 49 3.51 -6.37 5.98
CA ASP A 49 3.92 -7.62 5.34
C ASP A 49 3.10 -7.94 4.07
N LEU A 50 2.60 -6.90 3.39
CA LEU A 50 1.66 -6.95 2.26
C LEU A 50 0.23 -7.40 2.62
N ASP A 51 -0.13 -7.39 3.90
CA ASP A 51 -1.47 -7.72 4.38
C ASP A 51 -2.46 -6.61 3.99
N ARG A 52 -3.46 -6.96 3.19
CA ARG A 52 -4.45 -6.02 2.67
C ARG A 52 -5.52 -5.65 3.69
N TYR A 53 -5.70 -6.45 4.74
CA TYR A 53 -6.87 -6.38 5.63
C TYR A 53 -6.49 -6.22 7.10
N VAL A 54 -5.26 -5.76 7.36
CA VAL A 54 -4.78 -5.46 8.71
C VAL A 54 -5.16 -4.04 9.12
N VAL A 55 -5.61 -3.90 10.37
CA VAL A 55 -5.84 -2.63 11.05
C VAL A 55 -4.97 -2.60 12.30
N ALA A 56 -4.18 -1.55 12.51
CA ALA A 56 -3.29 -1.44 13.66
C ALA A 56 -3.46 -0.11 14.42
N PHE A 57 -3.23 -0.12 15.73
CA PHE A 57 -3.22 1.12 16.54
C PHE A 57 -2.52 0.91 17.88
N THR A 58 -2.20 2.02 18.56
CA THR A 58 -1.56 1.99 19.88
C THR A 58 -2.57 1.72 20.99
N ALA A 59 -2.46 0.56 21.64
CA ALA A 59 -3.32 0.09 22.72
C ALA A 59 -3.24 0.97 23.98
N SER A 60 -2.06 1.53 24.29
CA SER A 60 -1.84 2.37 25.48
C SER A 60 -2.64 3.68 25.46
N LYS A 61 -3.26 4.02 24.33
CA LYS A 61 -4.11 5.20 24.17
C LYS A 61 -5.61 4.91 24.39
N MET A 62 -5.99 3.64 24.57
CA MET A 62 -7.38 3.27 24.84
C MET A 62 -7.77 3.51 26.29
N THR A 63 -9.04 3.84 26.51
CA THR A 63 -9.63 3.75 27.86
C THR A 63 -9.86 2.28 28.25
N PRO A 64 -9.97 1.97 29.55
CA PRO A 64 -10.34 0.61 30.00
C PRO A 64 -11.65 0.12 29.38
N LYS A 65 -12.63 1.01 29.21
CA LYS A 65 -13.90 0.71 28.54
C LYS A 65 -13.69 0.33 27.06
N GLN A 66 -12.89 1.09 26.32
CA GLN A 66 -12.55 0.76 24.94
C GLN A 66 -11.84 -0.60 24.83
N ALA A 67 -10.91 -0.91 25.74
CA ALA A 67 -10.26 -2.21 25.74
C ALA A 67 -11.27 -3.37 25.94
N GLN A 68 -12.23 -3.21 26.86
CA GLN A 68 -13.29 -4.19 27.10
C GLN A 68 -14.25 -4.32 25.90
N ASP A 69 -14.70 -3.20 25.36
CA ASP A 69 -15.65 -3.16 24.23
C ASP A 69 -15.02 -3.77 22.98
N LEU A 70 -13.74 -3.48 22.70
CA LEU A 70 -13.00 -4.08 21.59
C LEU A 70 -12.87 -5.60 21.73
N SER A 71 -12.47 -6.07 22.92
CA SER A 71 -12.35 -7.51 23.20
C SER A 71 -13.68 -8.23 22.94
N THR A 72 -14.79 -7.63 23.39
CA THR A 72 -16.15 -8.14 23.16
C THR A 72 -16.47 -8.17 21.66
N PHE A 73 -16.23 -7.07 20.95
CA PHE A 73 -16.48 -6.93 19.52
C PHE A 73 -15.73 -8.00 18.69
N LEU A 74 -14.44 -8.20 18.97
CA LEU A 74 -13.59 -9.16 18.24
C LEU A 74 -14.00 -10.60 18.54
N LYS A 75 -14.23 -10.93 19.82
CA LYS A 75 -14.65 -12.27 20.25
C LYS A 75 -15.97 -12.69 19.60
N GLN A 76 -16.96 -11.78 19.56
CA GLN A 76 -18.26 -12.05 18.94
C GLN A 76 -18.18 -12.36 17.45
N ARG A 77 -17.16 -11.86 16.75
CA ARG A 77 -16.99 -12.03 15.31
C ARG A 77 -15.94 -13.08 14.92
N GLY A 78 -15.28 -13.68 15.91
CA GLY A 78 -14.18 -14.61 15.68
C GLY A 78 -13.00 -13.97 14.94
N ILE A 79 -12.74 -12.69 15.19
CA ILE A 79 -11.64 -11.93 14.56
C ILE A 79 -10.40 -12.03 15.44
N GLU A 80 -9.29 -12.46 14.87
CA GLU A 80 -8.03 -12.55 15.58
C GLU A 80 -7.35 -11.17 15.70
N SER A 81 -6.80 -10.90 16.89
CA SER A 81 -5.91 -9.76 17.13
C SER A 81 -4.63 -10.23 17.80
N LYS A 82 -3.50 -9.65 17.39
CA LYS A 82 -2.20 -9.86 18.01
C LYS A 82 -1.74 -8.57 18.65
N GLN A 83 -1.32 -8.64 19.91
CA GLN A 83 -0.72 -7.51 20.61
C GLN A 83 0.80 -7.65 20.60
N TYR A 84 1.49 -6.64 20.09
CA TYR A 84 2.93 -6.52 20.09
C TYR A 84 3.32 -5.30 20.92
N SER A 85 3.80 -5.52 22.15
CA SER A 85 4.09 -4.43 23.08
C SER A 85 2.85 -3.51 23.25
N GLN A 86 2.94 -2.25 22.82
CA GLN A 86 1.86 -1.27 22.87
C GLN A 86 0.98 -1.22 21.61
N VAL A 87 1.22 -2.04 20.59
CA VAL A 87 0.45 -2.03 19.34
C VAL A 87 -0.47 -3.25 19.28
N ILE A 88 -1.72 -3.04 18.91
CA ILE A 88 -2.64 -4.12 18.52
C ILE A 88 -2.71 -4.14 17.01
N ALA A 89 -2.54 -5.31 16.41
CA ALA A 89 -2.80 -5.59 15.00
C ALA A 89 -3.98 -6.56 14.89
N ILE A 90 -5.07 -6.09 14.30
CA ILE A 90 -6.29 -6.88 14.02
C ILE A 90 -6.19 -7.35 12.58
N LYS A 91 -6.15 -8.67 12.37
CA LYS A 91 -6.07 -9.25 11.03
C LYS A 91 -7.42 -9.77 10.62
N SER A 92 -7.92 -9.26 9.50
CA SER A 92 -9.20 -9.69 8.95
C SER A 92 -9.05 -10.58 7.72
N LYS A 93 -9.98 -11.52 7.55
CA LYS A 93 -9.91 -12.47 6.42
C LYS A 93 -10.33 -11.87 5.07
N ASN A 94 -11.09 -10.77 5.09
CA ASN A 94 -11.59 -10.11 3.88
C ASN A 94 -11.92 -8.63 4.13
N LYS A 95 -12.21 -7.90 3.04
CA LYS A 95 -12.58 -6.47 3.06
C LYS A 95 -13.80 -6.18 3.94
N TYR A 96 -14.81 -7.06 3.95
CA TYR A 96 -16.02 -6.88 4.74
C TYR A 96 -15.71 -6.82 6.24
N GLU A 97 -14.94 -7.78 6.73
CA GLU A 97 -14.57 -7.86 8.14
C GLU A 97 -13.67 -6.69 8.56
N ALA A 98 -12.66 -6.35 7.73
CA ALA A 98 -11.77 -5.22 7.98
C ALA A 98 -12.54 -3.89 8.02
N SER A 99 -13.55 -3.75 7.16
CA SER A 99 -14.45 -2.58 7.12
C SER A 99 -15.31 -2.47 8.38
N HIS A 100 -15.76 -3.59 8.96
CA HIS A 100 -16.47 -3.59 10.24
C HIS A 100 -15.56 -3.20 11.40
N VAL A 101 -14.30 -3.64 11.41
CA VAL A 101 -13.30 -3.21 12.40
C VAL A 101 -13.11 -1.70 12.34
N VAL A 102 -12.84 -1.15 11.14
CA VAL A 102 -12.65 0.30 10.97
C VAL A 102 -13.89 1.09 11.32
N HIS A 103 -15.08 0.62 10.91
CA HIS A 103 -16.33 1.27 11.28
C HIS A 103 -16.48 1.32 12.81
N PHE A 104 -16.28 0.20 13.51
CA PHE A 104 -16.35 0.13 14.97
C PHE A 104 -15.36 1.08 15.65
N LEU A 105 -14.08 1.08 15.23
CA LEU A 105 -13.07 1.96 15.81
C LEU A 105 -13.41 3.43 15.60
N TYR A 106 -13.82 3.80 14.38
CA TYR A 106 -14.10 5.18 14.02
C TYR A 106 -15.35 5.74 14.73
N THR A 107 -16.47 5.02 14.73
CA THR A 107 -17.73 5.50 15.33
C THR A 107 -17.69 5.54 16.85
N ASN A 108 -16.80 4.77 17.47
CA ASN A 108 -16.63 4.72 18.93
C ASN A 108 -15.40 5.51 19.43
N ASN A 109 -14.89 6.45 18.61
CA ASN A 109 -13.82 7.38 18.98
C ASN A 109 -12.56 6.70 19.54
N TYR A 110 -12.13 5.60 18.93
CA TYR A 110 -10.87 4.95 19.28
C TYR A 110 -9.67 5.84 18.89
N PRO A 111 -8.49 5.60 19.49
CA PRO A 111 -7.25 6.23 19.03
C PRO A 111 -7.05 6.07 17.52
N ARG A 112 -6.22 6.95 16.94
CA ARG A 112 -5.83 6.85 15.52
C ARG A 112 -5.30 5.46 15.20
N PHE A 113 -5.65 4.99 14.02
CA PHE A 113 -5.38 3.64 13.55
C PHE A 113 -4.92 3.67 12.09
N ASP A 114 -4.16 2.65 11.71
CA ASP A 114 -3.55 2.46 10.41
C ASP A 114 -4.26 1.33 9.66
N MET A 115 -4.40 1.46 8.33
CA MET A 115 -5.24 0.56 7.53
C MET A 115 -4.55 0.04 6.27
N GLY A 116 -4.68 -1.27 6.06
CA GLY A 116 -4.38 -1.94 4.80
C GLY A 116 -2.89 -1.99 4.46
N ILE A 117 -2.62 -2.23 3.17
CA ILE A 117 -1.30 -2.68 2.69
C ILE A 117 -0.17 -1.67 2.91
N MET A 118 -0.45 -0.37 2.83
CA MET A 118 0.50 0.71 3.12
C MET A 118 0.31 1.32 4.52
N GLN A 119 -0.57 0.75 5.36
CA GLN A 119 -0.88 1.25 6.70
C GLN A 119 -1.21 2.75 6.74
N ILE A 120 -2.20 3.16 5.94
CA ILE A 120 -2.62 4.58 5.89
C ILE A 120 -3.29 4.96 7.21
N ASN A 121 -2.75 5.96 7.90
CA ASN A 121 -3.28 6.43 9.17
C ASN A 121 -4.61 7.18 9.02
N SER A 122 -5.54 6.97 9.95
CA SER A 122 -6.86 7.61 9.98
C SER A 122 -6.81 9.14 10.14
N ILE A 123 -5.66 9.73 10.51
CA ILE A 123 -5.43 11.18 10.46
C ILE A 123 -5.64 11.78 9.06
N HIS A 124 -5.48 10.97 8.00
CA HIS A 124 -5.66 11.41 6.63
C HIS A 124 -7.12 11.49 6.18
N LYS A 125 -8.10 11.28 7.08
CA LYS A 125 -9.53 11.39 6.74
C LYS A 125 -9.89 12.66 5.94
N PRO A 126 -9.41 13.88 6.26
CA PRO A 126 -9.71 15.06 5.45
C PRO A 126 -9.14 15.01 4.03
N LEU A 127 -7.99 14.34 3.82
CA LEU A 127 -7.43 14.11 2.48
C LEU A 127 -8.30 13.11 1.71
N LEU A 128 -8.72 12.02 2.37
CA LEU A 128 -9.55 10.98 1.77
C LEU A 128 -10.93 11.52 1.36
N ASP A 129 -11.56 12.31 2.22
CA ASP A 129 -12.85 12.95 1.96
C ASP A 129 -12.79 13.86 0.72
N LYS A 130 -11.71 14.64 0.57
CA LYS A 130 -11.48 15.48 -0.63
C LYS A 130 -11.34 14.67 -1.91
N ALA A 131 -10.89 13.42 -1.82
CA ALA A 131 -10.73 12.51 -2.94
C ALA A 131 -11.97 11.60 -3.15
N ASN A 132 -13.03 11.76 -2.36
CA ASN A 132 -14.18 10.84 -2.31
C ASN A 132 -13.77 9.38 -2.05
N ILE A 133 -12.74 9.18 -1.23
CA ILE A 133 -12.25 7.86 -0.80
C ILE A 133 -12.74 7.62 0.62
N SER A 134 -13.50 6.55 0.85
CA SER A 134 -13.86 6.14 2.21
C SER A 134 -12.72 5.37 2.86
N PHE A 135 -12.75 5.20 4.19
CA PHE A 135 -11.79 4.29 4.82
C PHE A 135 -11.93 2.84 4.34
N TYR A 136 -13.12 2.41 3.92
CA TYR A 136 -13.35 1.05 3.43
C TYR A 136 -12.62 0.79 2.10
N ASP A 137 -12.44 1.84 1.30
CA ASP A 137 -11.73 1.77 0.04
C ASP A 137 -10.23 1.52 0.23
N LEU A 138 -9.68 1.83 1.41
CA LEU A 138 -8.29 1.51 1.75
C LEU A 138 -8.02 0.00 1.91
N PHE A 139 -9.05 -0.85 1.85
CA PHE A 139 -8.87 -2.31 1.74
C PHE A 139 -8.82 -2.81 0.30
N ASP A 140 -8.98 -1.92 -0.69
CA ASP A 140 -8.55 -2.17 -2.06
C ASP A 140 -7.05 -1.83 -2.19
N PRO A 141 -6.19 -2.77 -2.57
CA PRO A 141 -4.75 -2.52 -2.63
C PRO A 141 -4.38 -1.44 -3.64
N LYS A 142 -5.10 -1.30 -4.76
CA LYS A 142 -4.79 -0.29 -5.77
C LYS A 142 -5.07 1.12 -5.25
N ILE A 143 -6.15 1.29 -4.50
CA ILE A 143 -6.50 2.58 -3.85
C ILE A 143 -5.51 2.88 -2.74
N ASN A 144 -5.25 1.90 -1.86
CA ASN A 144 -4.35 2.07 -0.72
C ASN A 144 -2.92 2.43 -1.16
N ILE A 145 -2.40 1.78 -2.21
CA ILE A 145 -1.08 2.07 -2.78
C ILE A 145 -1.02 3.47 -3.39
N GLN A 146 -2.07 3.91 -4.10
CA GLN A 146 -2.14 5.28 -4.63
C GLN A 146 -2.13 6.32 -3.52
N VAL A 147 -2.94 6.12 -2.47
CA VAL A 147 -2.98 7.03 -1.31
C VAL A 147 -1.63 7.07 -0.60
N GLY A 148 -1.02 5.90 -0.35
CA GLY A 148 0.30 5.80 0.28
C GLY A 148 1.39 6.49 -0.54
N ALA A 149 1.39 6.28 -1.87
CA ALA A 149 2.33 6.93 -2.77
C ALA A 149 2.14 8.45 -2.81
N TYR A 150 0.90 8.95 -2.83
CA TYR A 150 0.62 10.38 -2.72
C TYR A 150 1.18 10.96 -1.42
N ILE A 151 0.91 10.33 -0.27
CA ILE A 151 1.42 10.79 1.03
C ILE A 151 2.95 10.79 1.02
N LEU A 152 3.58 9.72 0.55
CA LEU A 152 5.03 9.61 0.44
C LEU A 152 5.63 10.68 -0.48
N ALA A 153 5.00 10.98 -1.62
CA ALA A 153 5.42 12.06 -2.51
C ALA A 153 5.38 13.42 -1.79
N THR A 154 4.35 13.67 -0.96
CA THR A 154 4.31 14.91 -0.16
C THR A 154 5.40 14.96 0.90
N CYS A 155 5.84 13.82 1.43
CA CYS A 155 7.00 13.75 2.32
C CYS A 155 8.29 14.08 1.56
N PHE A 156 8.49 13.50 0.36
CA PHE A 156 9.65 13.82 -0.49
C PHE A 156 9.70 15.29 -0.88
N ALA A 157 8.56 15.91 -1.18
CA ALA A 157 8.51 17.33 -1.49
C ALA A 157 8.89 18.24 -0.31
N LYS A 158 8.69 17.76 0.94
CA LYS A 158 8.95 18.54 2.17
C LYS A 158 10.37 18.36 2.72
N HIS A 159 11.07 17.28 2.37
CA HIS A 159 12.33 16.90 3.00
C HIS A 159 13.48 16.85 2.00
N LYS A 160 14.66 17.34 2.41
CA LYS A 160 15.83 17.46 1.54
C LYS A 160 16.51 16.12 1.22
N ASN A 161 16.23 15.07 1.99
CA ASN A 161 16.85 13.76 1.81
C ASN A 161 15.83 12.63 1.97
N ASN A 162 16.16 11.49 1.36
CA ASN A 162 15.26 10.34 1.29
C ASN A 162 14.98 9.72 2.67
N LYS A 163 15.98 9.72 3.57
CA LYS A 163 15.85 9.16 4.92
C LYS A 163 14.74 9.88 5.69
N ASP A 164 14.77 11.21 5.69
CA ASP A 164 13.81 12.04 6.41
C ASP A 164 12.42 11.95 5.78
N ALA A 165 12.33 11.93 4.45
CA ALA A 165 11.06 11.72 3.75
C ALA A 165 10.40 10.39 4.11
N ILE A 166 11.16 9.29 4.08
CA ILE A 166 10.66 7.95 4.43
C ILE A 166 10.31 7.87 5.92
N ASN A 167 11.12 8.45 6.81
CA ASN A 167 10.80 8.53 8.23
C ASN A 167 9.53 9.36 8.49
N ALA A 168 9.36 10.47 7.78
CA ALA A 168 8.18 11.33 7.88
C ALA A 168 6.89 10.62 7.46
N TYR A 169 6.94 9.72 6.47
CA TYR A 169 5.82 8.85 6.11
C TYR A 169 5.30 8.05 7.31
N ASN A 170 6.22 7.50 8.11
CA ASN A 170 5.91 6.77 9.34
C ASN A 170 5.55 7.69 10.54
N GLY A 171 5.57 9.02 10.34
CA GLY A 171 5.04 10.00 11.29
C GLY A 171 6.05 10.65 12.23
N LYS A 172 7.35 10.31 12.15
CA LYS A 172 8.43 10.96 12.93
C LYS A 172 9.75 10.96 12.17
N ILE A 173 10.50 12.06 12.21
CA ILE A 173 11.78 12.20 11.49
C ILE A 173 12.96 11.72 12.36
N ASN A 174 13.09 12.31 13.55
CA ASN A 174 14.20 12.06 14.47
C ASN A 174 13.98 10.77 15.27
N ASP A 175 15.08 10.09 15.59
CA ASP A 175 15.11 8.83 16.35
C ASP A 175 14.18 7.74 15.80
N ASN A 176 13.96 7.78 14.48
CA ASN A 176 13.10 6.83 13.78
C ASN A 176 13.95 5.86 12.93
N PRO A 177 13.99 4.56 13.27
CA PRO A 177 14.73 3.56 12.50
C PRO A 177 13.98 3.10 11.23
N TYR A 178 12.81 3.65 10.95
CA TYR A 178 11.91 3.18 9.89
C TYR A 178 12.55 3.16 8.50
N SER A 179 13.19 4.24 8.08
CA SER A 179 13.92 4.30 6.79
C SER A 179 14.99 3.22 6.66
N ALA A 180 15.69 2.88 7.73
CA ALA A 180 16.67 1.80 7.72
C ALA A 180 16.01 0.42 7.49
N LYS A 181 14.84 0.17 8.08
CA LYS A 181 14.04 -1.04 7.83
C LYS A 181 13.59 -1.12 6.36
N VAL A 182 13.08 0.00 5.82
CA VAL A 182 12.66 0.09 4.42
C VAL A 182 13.83 -0.16 3.48
N PHE A 183 15.01 0.44 3.72
CA PHE A 183 16.18 0.21 2.88
C PHE A 183 16.73 -1.21 2.98
N ALA A 184 16.59 -1.87 4.14
CA ALA A 184 16.95 -3.28 4.27
C ALA A 184 16.06 -4.17 3.38
N GLU A 185 14.75 -3.95 3.35
CA GLU A 185 13.85 -4.66 2.42
C GLU A 185 14.14 -4.31 0.96
N PHE A 186 14.37 -3.02 0.66
CA PHE A 186 14.72 -2.56 -0.68
C PHE A 186 15.97 -3.26 -1.23
N LYS A 187 17.01 -3.42 -0.40
CA LYS A 187 18.25 -4.07 -0.79
C LYS A 187 18.05 -5.53 -1.20
N LYS A 188 17.14 -6.26 -0.53
CA LYS A 188 16.80 -7.66 -0.91
C LYS A 188 16.23 -7.76 -2.32
N LEU A 189 15.39 -6.79 -2.70
CA LEU A 189 14.81 -6.70 -4.04
C LEU A 189 15.85 -6.28 -5.09
N TYR A 190 16.78 -5.40 -4.71
CA TYR A 190 17.85 -4.96 -5.60
C TYR A 190 18.86 -6.08 -5.91
N SER A 191 19.28 -6.85 -4.91
CA SER A 191 20.15 -8.02 -5.10
C SER A 191 19.50 -9.09 -5.97
N SER A 192 18.17 -9.24 -5.86
CA SER A 192 17.41 -10.15 -6.73
C SER A 192 17.35 -9.62 -8.18
N TYR A 193 17.09 -8.33 -8.37
CA TYR A 193 17.05 -7.67 -9.69
C TYR A 193 18.37 -7.74 -10.46
N GLN A 194 19.52 -7.59 -9.78
CA GLN A 194 20.82 -7.71 -10.46
C GLN A 194 21.06 -9.10 -11.04
N LYS A 195 20.47 -10.15 -10.43
CA LYS A 195 20.65 -11.54 -10.84
C LYS A 195 19.85 -11.90 -12.09
N ASP A 196 18.69 -11.28 -12.31
CA ASP A 196 17.92 -11.40 -13.54
C ASP A 196 17.05 -10.13 -13.74
N LYS A 197 17.48 -9.31 -14.71
CA LYS A 197 16.90 -7.99 -15.00
C LYS A 197 15.50 -8.06 -15.63
N THR A 198 15.06 -9.24 -16.07
CA THR A 198 13.79 -9.42 -16.77
C THR A 198 12.63 -9.80 -15.84
N LYS A 199 12.94 -10.13 -14.58
CA LYS A 199 11.94 -10.59 -13.61
C LYS A 199 11.55 -9.48 -12.65
N LEU A 200 10.24 -9.20 -12.57
CA LEU A 200 9.68 -8.43 -11.46
C LEU A 200 9.68 -9.35 -10.22
N TYR A 201 10.40 -8.94 -9.16
CA TYR A 201 10.52 -9.72 -7.92
C TYR A 201 9.44 -9.37 -6.88
N TYR A 202 8.45 -8.58 -7.28
CA TYR A 202 7.30 -8.19 -6.47
C TYR A 202 6.00 -8.52 -7.21
N ARG A 203 5.08 -9.19 -6.52
CA ARG A 203 3.79 -9.62 -7.09
C ARG A 203 2.82 -8.44 -7.12
N ASP A 204 1.93 -8.44 -8.11
CA ASP A 204 0.77 -7.56 -8.06
C ASP A 204 -0.15 -8.05 -6.92
N PRO A 205 -0.55 -7.18 -5.98
CA PRO A 205 -1.51 -7.52 -4.93
C PRO A 205 -2.96 -7.65 -5.42
N SER A 206 -3.23 -7.49 -6.72
CA SER A 206 -4.54 -7.71 -7.37
C SER A 206 -4.93 -9.20 -7.42
#